data_AF-A0A933DTI2-F1
#
_entry.id   AF-A0A933DTI2-F1
#
_cell.length_a   1.000
_cell.length_b   1.000
_cell.length_c   1.000
_cell.angle_alpha   90.00
_cell.angle_beta   90.00
_cell.angle_gamma   90.00
#
_symmetry.space_group_name_H-M   'P 1'
#
loop_
_entity.id
_entity.type
_entity.pdbx_description
1 polymer ?
#
loop_
_entity_poly.entity_id
_entity_poly.type
_entity_poly.pdbx_seq_one_letter_code
_entity_poly.pdbx_strand_id
1 'polypeptide(L)'
;MSLFRIINNKISALIKERPFLLEKELQKLTEGNLKAIFGLELVSSEFDLHGFRIDSVAFDKSTKSFVIIEYKKDRSFSVVDQGLSYLSLLLNNKGEFIVEYNENCMANLKREDIDWSQARVLFLARSFTNYQQNAINFRDLPIELWEVERYENNSILYNRVESEKTAASMKSLAQSKEIQRVSKEVKMYSEEDVILRGAKSEELYKKLKEKVLLIDSNLIPHATKLYLSFRFPNNWRNLIAIWFRKEKLIIDLLRSRPKDFKDPEKKVRYRKDSIKNYNQHISSVEVGTEKELEYAMYLIQQLYDQFVKE
;
A
#
# COMPACT_ATOMS: atom_id res chain seq x y z
N MET A 1 -20.39 -10.18 7.70
CA MET A 1 -20.83 -9.30 8.81
C MET A 1 -22.28 -8.88 8.58
N SER A 2 -23.01 -8.36 9.58
CA SER A 2 -24.35 -7.80 9.38
C SER A 2 -24.28 -6.27 9.45
N LEU A 3 -24.61 -5.59 8.35
CA LEU A 3 -24.62 -4.13 8.28
C LEU A 3 -26.06 -3.61 8.45
N PHE A 4 -26.29 -2.66 9.35
CA PHE A 4 -27.62 -2.13 9.64
C PHE A 4 -27.70 -0.62 9.35
N ARG A 5 -28.85 -0.17 8.85
CA ARG A 5 -29.16 1.25 8.72
C ARG A 5 -29.76 1.78 10.02
N ILE A 6 -29.22 2.89 10.53
CA ILE A 6 -29.76 3.59 11.71
C ILE A 6 -30.57 4.82 11.27
N ILE A 7 -31.75 5.00 11.85
CA ILE A 7 -32.58 6.21 11.71
C ILE A 7 -33.06 6.59 13.12
N ASN A 8 -32.87 7.84 13.53
CA ASN A 8 -33.27 8.35 14.86
C ASN A 8 -32.77 7.47 16.02
N ASN A 9 -31.50 7.06 15.96
CA ASN A 9 -30.85 6.17 16.95
C ASN A 9 -31.53 4.81 17.14
N LYS A 10 -32.29 4.33 16.14
CA LYS A 10 -32.91 3.00 16.11
C LYS A 10 -32.47 2.24 14.87
N ILE A 11 -32.25 0.93 15.02
CA ILE A 11 -31.99 0.01 13.91
C ILE A 11 -33.25 -0.07 13.05
N SER A 12 -33.14 0.37 11.79
CA SER A 12 -34.27 0.48 10.87
C SER A 12 -34.37 -0.72 9.92
N ALA A 13 -33.24 -1.18 9.37
CA ALA A 13 -33.21 -2.29 8.41
C ALA A 13 -31.82 -2.93 8.35
N LEU A 14 -31.80 -4.23 8.05
CA LEU A 14 -30.60 -4.93 7.60
C LEU A 14 -30.28 -4.50 6.17
N ILE A 15 -29.06 -4.04 5.94
CA ILE A 15 -28.54 -3.72 4.62
C ILE A 15 -28.02 -5.01 4.00
N LYS A 16 -28.63 -5.42 2.88
CA LYS A 16 -28.24 -6.65 2.19
C LYS A 16 -27.01 -6.42 1.30
N GLU A 17 -26.21 -7.46 1.16
CA GLU A 17 -25.17 -7.53 0.13
C GLU A 17 -25.80 -7.55 -1.26
N ARG A 18 -25.19 -6.80 -2.18
CA ARG A 18 -25.43 -6.85 -3.62
C ARG A 18 -24.16 -7.32 -4.31
N PRO A 19 -23.96 -8.64 -4.47
CA PRO A 19 -22.73 -9.18 -5.04
C PRO A 19 -22.55 -8.77 -6.51
N PHE A 20 -21.30 -8.67 -6.94
CA PHE A 20 -20.97 -8.52 -8.36
C PHE A 20 -21.36 -9.77 -9.14
N LEU A 21 -21.97 -9.59 -10.31
CA LEU A 21 -22.39 -10.71 -11.15
C LEU A 21 -21.22 -11.23 -12.00
N LEU A 22 -20.32 -10.33 -12.38
CA LEU A 22 -19.15 -10.60 -13.23
C LEU A 22 -17.89 -10.03 -12.60
N GLU A 23 -16.75 -10.72 -12.74
CA GLU A 23 -15.42 -10.22 -12.33
C GLU A 23 -15.13 -8.87 -12.97
N LYS A 24 -15.50 -8.73 -14.26
CA LYS A 24 -15.38 -7.50 -15.03
C LYS A 24 -16.10 -6.29 -14.42
N GLU A 25 -17.19 -6.49 -13.67
CA GLU A 25 -17.87 -5.39 -12.98
C GLU A 25 -17.02 -4.87 -11.81
N LEU A 26 -16.45 -5.78 -11.03
CA LEU A 26 -15.55 -5.44 -9.92
C LEU A 26 -14.27 -4.78 -10.46
N GLN A 27 -13.69 -5.33 -11.52
CA GLN A 27 -12.52 -4.78 -12.21
C GLN A 27 -12.76 -3.33 -12.63
N LYS A 28 -13.78 -3.06 -13.45
CA LYS A 28 -14.09 -1.71 -13.93
C LYS A 28 -14.29 -0.70 -12.79
N LEU A 29 -15.01 -1.11 -11.74
CA LEU A 29 -15.23 -0.23 -10.59
C LEU A 29 -13.91 0.07 -9.86
N THR A 30 -13.07 -0.95 -9.67
CA THR A 30 -11.81 -0.82 -8.96
C THR A 30 -10.81 0.01 -9.77
N GLU A 31 -10.62 -0.28 -11.05
CA GLU A 31 -9.73 0.44 -11.96
C GLU A 31 -10.07 1.94 -12.02
N GLY A 32 -11.36 2.28 -12.16
CA GLY A 32 -11.83 3.67 -12.19
C GLY A 32 -11.62 4.44 -10.87
N ASN A 33 -11.36 3.73 -9.76
CA ASN A 33 -11.20 4.30 -8.43
C ASN A 33 -9.87 3.91 -7.77
N LEU A 34 -8.91 3.41 -8.54
CA LEU A 34 -7.71 2.76 -8.03
C LEU A 34 -6.86 3.69 -7.15
N LYS A 35 -6.75 4.96 -7.56
CA LYS A 35 -6.08 6.00 -6.78
C LYS A 35 -6.77 6.26 -5.44
N ALA A 36 -8.09 6.22 -5.40
CA ALA A 36 -8.84 6.48 -4.18
C ALA A 36 -8.74 5.33 -3.19
N ILE A 37 -8.82 4.09 -3.69
CA ILE A 37 -8.85 2.85 -2.90
C ILE A 37 -7.44 2.45 -2.44
N PHE A 38 -6.48 2.41 -3.36
CA PHE A 38 -5.14 1.86 -3.10
C PHE A 38 -4.01 2.89 -3.25
N GLY A 39 -4.30 4.12 -3.67
CA GLY A 39 -3.25 5.11 -3.97
C GLY A 39 -2.42 4.78 -5.22
N LEU A 40 -2.89 3.86 -6.06
CA LEU A 40 -2.19 3.40 -7.25
C LEU A 40 -2.65 4.15 -8.51
N GLU A 41 -1.77 4.24 -9.49
CA GLU A 41 -2.08 4.70 -10.83
C GLU A 41 -2.33 3.50 -11.74
N LEU A 42 -3.45 3.48 -12.45
CA LEU A 42 -3.72 2.45 -13.45
C LEU A 42 -2.75 2.63 -14.62
N VAL A 43 -2.11 1.54 -15.04
CA VAL A 43 -1.23 1.51 -16.22
C VAL A 43 -1.97 0.93 -17.41
N SER A 44 -2.54 -0.26 -17.25
CA SER A 44 -3.23 -0.95 -18.33
C SER A 44 -4.28 -1.90 -17.76
N SER A 45 -5.32 -2.14 -18.55
CA SER A 45 -6.40 -3.09 -18.29
C SER A 45 -6.27 -4.20 -19.33
N GLU A 46 -6.37 -5.46 -18.91
CA GLU A 46 -6.32 -6.62 -19.79
C GLU A 46 -4.98 -6.74 -20.54
N PHE A 47 -3.87 -6.64 -19.82
CA PHE A 47 -2.52 -6.65 -20.37
C PHE A 47 -2.12 -8.07 -20.81
N ASP A 48 -2.09 -8.29 -22.13
CA ASP A 48 -1.71 -9.55 -22.74
C ASP A 48 -0.19 -9.63 -22.98
N LEU A 49 0.45 -10.63 -22.39
CA LEU A 49 1.89 -10.87 -22.54
C LEU A 49 2.21 -12.36 -22.52
N HIS A 50 2.84 -12.84 -23.59
CA HIS A 50 3.28 -14.24 -23.75
C HIS A 50 2.19 -15.30 -23.45
N GLY A 51 0.95 -15.01 -23.84
CA GLY A 51 -0.19 -15.91 -23.63
C GLY A 51 -0.79 -15.87 -22.22
N PHE A 52 -0.26 -15.03 -21.33
CA PHE A 52 -0.90 -14.65 -20.08
C PHE A 52 -1.66 -13.35 -20.28
N ARG A 53 -2.85 -13.27 -19.70
CA ARG A 53 -3.65 -12.06 -19.65
C ARG A 53 -3.73 -11.62 -18.19
N ILE A 54 -3.18 -10.45 -17.90
CA ILE A 54 -3.24 -9.82 -16.58
C ILE A 54 -4.44 -8.87 -16.56
N ASP A 55 -5.33 -9.02 -15.57
CA ASP A 55 -6.56 -8.21 -15.51
C ASP A 55 -6.26 -6.70 -15.39
N SER A 56 -5.39 -6.29 -14.45
CA SER A 56 -4.91 -4.93 -14.39
C SER A 56 -3.43 -4.84 -14.00
N VAL A 57 -2.72 -3.95 -14.69
CA VAL A 57 -1.39 -3.49 -14.29
C VAL A 57 -1.52 -2.08 -13.73
N ALA A 58 -0.92 -1.85 -12.57
CA ALA A 58 -0.89 -0.58 -11.89
C ALA A 58 0.54 -0.22 -11.46
N PHE A 59 0.74 1.05 -11.10
CA PHE A 59 2.01 1.57 -10.62
C PHE A 59 1.84 2.31 -9.30
N ASP A 60 2.70 1.97 -8.33
CA ASP A 60 2.81 2.63 -7.05
C ASP A 60 3.92 3.69 -7.13
N LYS A 61 3.54 4.97 -7.23
CA LYS A 61 4.52 6.07 -7.28
C LYS A 61 5.28 6.26 -5.97
N SER A 62 4.72 5.83 -4.85
CA SER A 62 5.34 5.98 -3.53
C SER A 62 6.49 5.00 -3.33
N THR A 63 6.36 3.77 -3.81
CA THR A 63 7.44 2.76 -3.80
C THR A 63 8.19 2.67 -5.13
N LYS A 64 7.69 3.34 -6.18
CA LYS A 64 8.18 3.26 -7.56
C LYS A 64 8.17 1.83 -8.11
N SER A 65 7.08 1.10 -7.91
CA SER A 65 7.00 -0.31 -8.30
C SER A 65 5.69 -0.66 -8.99
N PHE A 66 5.73 -1.70 -9.81
CA PHE A 66 4.54 -2.25 -10.44
C PHE A 66 3.71 -3.08 -9.46
N VAL A 67 2.40 -3.01 -9.63
CA VAL A 67 1.40 -3.77 -8.89
C VAL A 67 0.52 -4.49 -9.90
N ILE A 68 0.43 -5.81 -9.79
CA ILE A 68 -0.47 -6.63 -10.60
C ILE A 68 -1.74 -6.85 -9.78
N ILE A 69 -2.91 -6.69 -10.41
CA ILE A 69 -4.20 -6.85 -9.76
C ILE A 69 -4.98 -7.91 -10.53
N GLU A 70 -5.46 -8.91 -9.82
CA GLU A 70 -6.24 -10.03 -10.35
C GLU A 70 -7.59 -10.08 -9.64
N TYR A 71 -8.67 -10.24 -10.39
CA TYR A 71 -10.04 -10.28 -9.86
C TYR A 71 -10.60 -11.69 -9.93
N LYS A 72 -11.24 -12.12 -8.84
CA LYS A 72 -11.75 -13.49 -8.72
C LYS A 72 -13.18 -13.50 -8.19
N LYS A 73 -14.05 -14.22 -8.88
CA LYS A 73 -15.42 -14.50 -8.47
C LYS A 73 -15.50 -15.84 -7.75
N ASP A 74 -14.75 -16.82 -8.22
CA ASP A 74 -14.73 -18.17 -7.65
C ASP A 74 -13.65 -18.33 -6.57
N ARG A 75 -13.66 -19.52 -5.95
CA ARG A 75 -12.75 -19.90 -4.86
C ARG A 75 -11.76 -20.99 -5.29
N SER A 76 -11.71 -21.31 -6.57
CA SER A 76 -11.02 -22.49 -7.12
C SER A 76 -9.74 -22.13 -7.86
N PHE A 77 -8.88 -21.34 -7.21
CA PHE A 77 -7.58 -20.96 -7.77
C PHE A 77 -6.48 -20.97 -6.70
N SER A 78 -5.26 -21.25 -7.15
CA SER A 78 -4.06 -21.16 -6.33
C SER A 78 -3.54 -19.73 -6.32
N VAL A 79 -3.78 -19.02 -5.22
CA VAL A 79 -3.27 -17.66 -4.98
C VAL A 79 -1.75 -17.60 -5.14
N VAL A 80 -1.06 -18.58 -4.55
CA VAL A 80 0.41 -18.61 -4.52
C VAL A 80 0.98 -18.87 -5.90
N ASP A 81 0.49 -19.88 -6.61
CA ASP A 81 1.04 -20.23 -7.93
C ASP A 81 0.79 -19.12 -8.94
N GLN A 82 -0.44 -18.59 -9.03
CA GLN A 82 -0.75 -17.49 -9.95
C GLN A 82 0.03 -16.22 -9.60
N GLY A 83 0.09 -15.85 -8.32
CA GLY A 83 0.81 -14.65 -7.91
C GLY A 83 2.31 -14.74 -8.19
N LEU A 84 2.94 -15.89 -7.93
CA LEU A 84 4.36 -16.11 -8.26
C LEU A 84 4.59 -16.14 -9.78
N SER A 85 3.68 -16.74 -10.56
CA SER A 85 3.74 -16.71 -12.02
C SER A 85 3.70 -15.29 -12.56
N TYR A 86 2.81 -14.44 -12.05
CA TYR A 86 2.72 -13.03 -12.45
C TYR A 86 3.97 -12.22 -12.09
N LEU A 87 4.52 -12.42 -10.89
CA LEU A 87 5.77 -11.77 -10.49
C LEU A 87 6.95 -12.25 -11.35
N SER A 88 7.01 -13.54 -11.67
CA SER A 88 8.02 -14.08 -12.58
C SER A 88 7.88 -13.46 -13.98
N LEU A 89 6.65 -13.39 -14.50
CA LEU A 89 6.36 -12.76 -15.79
C LEU A 89 6.82 -11.29 -15.83
N LEU A 90 6.50 -10.52 -14.78
CA LEU A 90 6.95 -9.13 -14.61
C LEU A 90 8.48 -9.00 -14.59
N LEU A 91 9.16 -9.82 -13.79
CA LEU A 91 10.61 -9.72 -13.62
C LEU A 91 11.40 -10.22 -14.83
N ASN A 92 10.83 -11.11 -15.63
CA ASN A 92 11.43 -11.61 -16.86
C ASN A 92 11.23 -10.63 -18.03
N ASN A 93 10.15 -9.86 -18.03
CA ASN A 93 9.73 -9.00 -19.13
C ASN A 93 9.65 -7.52 -18.71
N LYS A 94 10.67 -7.06 -17.99
CA LYS A 94 10.70 -5.69 -17.43
C LYS A 94 10.55 -4.59 -18.48
N GLY A 95 11.03 -4.83 -19.71
CA GLY A 95 10.98 -3.84 -20.78
C GLY A 95 9.56 -3.58 -21.25
N GLU A 96 8.77 -4.63 -21.38
CA GLU A 96 7.39 -4.62 -21.84
C GLU A 96 6.51 -3.84 -20.86
N PHE A 97 6.68 -4.05 -19.55
CA PHE A 97 5.96 -3.26 -18.53
C PHE A 97 6.38 -1.78 -18.52
N ILE A 98 7.65 -1.47 -18.80
CA ILE A 98 8.12 -0.08 -18.92
C ILE A 98 7.49 0.60 -20.14
N VAL A 99 7.46 -0.09 -21.28
CA VAL A 99 6.82 0.39 -22.51
C VAL A 99 5.34 0.65 -22.25
N GLU A 100 4.63 -0.33 -21.68
CA GLU A 100 3.20 -0.22 -21.35
C GLU A 100 2.92 0.98 -20.43
N TYR A 101 3.77 1.20 -19.42
CA TYR A 101 3.66 2.39 -18.56
C TYR A 101 3.88 3.69 -19.31
N ASN A 102 4.93 3.77 -20.13
CA ASN A 102 5.28 5.00 -20.83
C ASN A 102 4.24 5.40 -21.87
N GLU A 103 3.68 4.43 -22.58
CA GLU A 103 2.65 4.65 -23.60
C GLU A 103 1.32 5.08 -22.98
N ASN A 104 0.83 4.37 -21.96
CA ASN A 104 -0.47 4.68 -21.36
C ASN A 104 -0.45 5.88 -20.40
N CYS A 105 0.65 6.11 -19.69
CA CYS A 105 0.78 7.22 -18.73
C CYS A 105 1.46 8.46 -19.33
N MET A 106 1.82 8.45 -20.63
CA MET A 106 2.57 9.52 -21.30
C MET A 106 3.82 9.95 -20.51
N ALA A 107 4.59 8.97 -20.04
CA ALA A 107 5.73 9.16 -19.17
C ALA A 107 7.03 8.70 -19.84
N ASN A 108 8.16 8.92 -19.15
CA ASN A 108 9.48 8.46 -19.58
C ASN A 108 10.21 7.81 -18.41
N LEU A 109 9.61 6.73 -17.91
CA LEU A 109 10.12 5.90 -16.84
C LEU A 109 11.25 5.03 -17.38
N LYS A 110 12.40 5.06 -16.71
CA LYS A 110 13.55 4.22 -17.03
C LYS A 110 13.65 3.03 -16.08
N ARG A 111 14.44 2.04 -16.46
CA ARG A 111 14.62 0.81 -15.66
C ARG A 111 15.19 1.10 -14.27
N GLU A 112 16.08 2.08 -14.16
CA GLU A 112 16.70 2.55 -12.92
C GLU A 112 15.75 3.35 -12.02
N ASP A 113 14.64 3.86 -12.56
CA ASP A 113 13.64 4.57 -11.78
C ASP A 113 12.70 3.62 -11.02
N ILE A 114 12.71 2.34 -11.36
CA ILE A 114 11.79 1.33 -10.83
C ILE A 114 12.46 0.50 -9.73
N ASP A 115 11.79 0.40 -8.60
CA ASP A 115 12.15 -0.51 -7.53
C ASP A 115 11.43 -1.85 -7.67
N TRP A 116 12.03 -2.75 -8.46
CA TRP A 116 11.54 -4.12 -8.67
C TRP A 116 11.37 -4.92 -7.38
N SER A 117 12.08 -4.54 -6.31
CA SER A 117 11.98 -5.23 -5.03
C SER A 117 10.66 -5.01 -4.30
N GLN A 118 9.91 -3.99 -4.72
CA GLN A 118 8.62 -3.59 -4.14
C GLN A 118 7.45 -4.00 -5.05
N ALA A 119 7.68 -4.85 -6.07
CA ALA A 119 6.62 -5.39 -6.89
C ALA A 119 5.72 -6.33 -6.07
N ARG A 120 4.41 -6.30 -6.32
CA ARG A 120 3.44 -7.13 -5.57
C ARG A 120 2.21 -7.49 -6.40
N VAL A 121 1.47 -8.49 -5.93
CA VAL A 121 0.20 -8.94 -6.55
C VAL A 121 -0.94 -8.75 -5.55
N LEU A 122 -2.04 -8.16 -6.01
CA LEU A 122 -3.28 -8.03 -5.27
C LEU A 122 -4.32 -8.97 -5.90
N PHE A 123 -4.89 -9.86 -5.10
CA PHE A 123 -6.08 -10.60 -5.48
C PHE A 123 -7.30 -9.95 -4.85
N LEU A 124 -8.28 -9.57 -5.68
CA LEU A 124 -9.55 -9.00 -5.24
C LEU A 124 -10.66 -10.01 -5.50
N ALA A 125 -11.35 -10.42 -4.44
CA ALA A 125 -12.43 -11.39 -4.54
C ALA A 125 -13.57 -11.04 -3.61
N ARG A 126 -14.73 -11.70 -3.75
CA ARG A 126 -15.79 -11.58 -2.74
C ARG A 126 -15.37 -12.17 -1.39
N SER A 127 -14.59 -13.26 -1.43
CA SER A 127 -14.19 -14.01 -0.24
C SER A 127 -13.09 -15.00 -0.60
N PHE A 128 -12.22 -15.34 0.34
CA PHE A 128 -11.21 -16.38 0.19
C PHE A 128 -11.51 -17.57 1.10
N THR A 129 -11.11 -18.78 0.68
CA THR A 129 -11.15 -19.96 1.55
C THR A 129 -10.05 -19.89 2.61
N ASN A 130 -10.24 -20.57 3.75
CA ASN A 130 -9.18 -20.68 4.77
C ASN A 130 -7.86 -21.21 4.18
N TYR A 131 -7.92 -22.13 3.20
CA TYR A 131 -6.73 -22.61 2.51
C TYR A 131 -6.00 -21.50 1.75
N GLN A 132 -6.72 -20.65 1.02
CA GLN A 132 -6.14 -19.52 0.29
C GLN A 132 -5.59 -18.44 1.23
N GLN A 133 -6.30 -18.15 2.32
CA GLN A 133 -5.83 -17.22 3.35
C GLN A 133 -4.55 -17.76 4.02
N ASN A 134 -4.53 -19.04 4.38
CA ASN A 134 -3.36 -19.67 4.99
C ASN A 134 -2.18 -19.84 4.01
N ALA A 135 -2.46 -19.97 2.71
CA ALA A 135 -1.41 -20.10 1.70
C ALA A 135 -0.55 -18.84 1.58
N ILE A 136 -1.04 -17.68 2.01
CA ILE A 136 -0.27 -16.44 2.02
C ILE A 136 0.47 -16.15 3.34
N ASN A 137 0.48 -17.09 4.29
CA ASN A 137 1.09 -16.93 5.62
C ASN A 137 2.63 -17.02 5.63
N PHE A 138 3.31 -16.47 4.62
CA PHE A 138 4.77 -16.37 4.55
C PHE A 138 5.20 -14.92 4.77
N ARG A 139 6.24 -14.71 5.58
CA ARG A 139 6.68 -13.36 5.97
C ARG A 139 7.10 -12.48 4.78
N ASP A 140 7.62 -13.10 3.73
CA ASP A 140 8.25 -12.46 2.59
C ASP A 140 7.43 -12.56 1.29
N LEU A 141 6.19 -13.07 1.34
CA LEU A 141 5.32 -13.18 0.17
C LEU A 141 4.69 -11.83 -0.20
N PRO A 142 4.99 -11.29 -1.40
CA PRO A 142 4.45 -10.01 -1.88
C PRO A 142 3.07 -10.19 -2.53
N ILE A 143 2.19 -10.97 -1.88
CA ILE A 143 0.81 -11.19 -2.32
C ILE A 143 -0.12 -10.64 -1.24
N GLU A 144 -1.14 -9.90 -1.67
CA GLU A 144 -2.19 -9.37 -0.83
C GLU A 144 -3.55 -9.91 -1.27
N LEU A 145 -4.40 -10.20 -0.30
CA LEU A 145 -5.77 -10.65 -0.51
C LEU A 145 -6.74 -9.57 -0.03
N TRP A 146 -7.72 -9.25 -0.88
CA TRP A 146 -8.69 -8.20 -0.64
C TRP A 146 -10.10 -8.70 -0.89
N GLU A 147 -10.91 -8.73 0.16
CA GLU A 147 -12.33 -9.06 0.09
C GLU A 147 -13.14 -7.81 -0.22
N VAL A 148 -13.99 -7.90 -1.25
CA VAL A 148 -14.79 -6.77 -1.72
C VAL A 148 -16.28 -7.08 -1.55
N GLU A 149 -16.93 -6.33 -0.67
CA GLU A 149 -18.35 -6.45 -0.36
C GLU A 149 -19.10 -5.20 -0.83
N ARG A 150 -20.11 -5.37 -1.69
CA ARG A 150 -21.00 -4.29 -2.14
C ARG A 150 -22.37 -4.46 -1.52
N TYR A 151 -23.03 -3.36 -1.19
CA TYR A 151 -24.31 -3.34 -0.48
C TYR A 151 -25.40 -2.58 -1.26
N GLU A 152 -26.68 -2.85 -0.93
CA GLU A 152 -27.85 -2.26 -1.61
C GLU A 152 -27.98 -0.73 -1.44
N ASN A 153 -27.41 -0.16 -0.38
CA ASN A 153 -27.40 1.28 -0.09
C ASN A 153 -26.27 2.05 -0.82
N ASN A 154 -25.71 1.49 -1.90
CA ASN A 154 -24.60 2.05 -2.68
C ASN A 154 -23.30 2.23 -1.90
N SER A 155 -23.07 1.46 -0.82
CA SER A 155 -21.75 1.35 -0.19
C SER A 155 -20.98 0.15 -0.71
N ILE A 156 -19.65 0.26 -0.65
CA ILE A 156 -18.71 -0.81 -0.95
C ILE A 156 -17.60 -0.81 0.10
N LEU A 157 -17.17 -2.01 0.49
CA LEU A 157 -16.09 -2.25 1.43
C LEU A 157 -14.97 -2.99 0.71
N TYR A 158 -13.74 -2.50 0.84
CA TYR A 158 -12.52 -3.21 0.48
C TYR A 158 -11.82 -3.58 1.77
N ASN A 159 -11.86 -4.85 2.13
CA ASN A 159 -11.26 -5.38 3.35
C ASN A 159 -9.99 -6.15 3.00
N ARG A 160 -8.86 -5.79 3.61
CA ARG A 160 -7.64 -6.59 3.46
C ARG A 160 -7.77 -7.82 4.36
N VAL A 161 -7.51 -8.99 3.80
CA VAL A 161 -7.36 -10.20 4.62
C VAL A 161 -5.99 -10.14 5.28
N GLU A 162 -5.99 -10.05 6.61
CA GLU A 162 -4.75 -10.12 7.38
C GLU A 162 -4.21 -11.56 7.37
N SER A 163 -2.92 -11.70 7.07
CA SER A 163 -2.19 -12.93 7.33
C SER A 163 -1.48 -12.78 8.67
N GLU A 164 -1.47 -13.85 9.47
CA GLU A 164 -0.72 -13.89 10.74
C GLU A 164 0.80 -13.79 10.52
N LYS A 165 1.26 -13.82 9.25
CA LYS A 165 2.66 -13.79 8.79
C LYS A 165 3.55 -14.62 9.70
N THR A 166 3.57 -15.94 9.44
CA THR A 166 4.42 -16.85 10.19
C THR A 166 5.91 -16.52 9.99
N ALA A 167 6.77 -17.03 10.87
CA ALA A 167 8.23 -16.93 10.70
C ALA A 167 8.75 -17.65 9.44
N ALA A 168 7.91 -18.48 8.79
CA ALA A 168 8.29 -19.20 7.59
C ALA A 168 8.54 -18.24 6.42
N SER A 169 9.64 -18.47 5.71
CA SER A 169 10.01 -17.74 4.50
C SER A 169 9.60 -18.55 3.28
N MET A 170 9.07 -17.89 2.27
CA MET A 170 8.79 -18.44 0.95
C MET A 170 9.99 -19.11 0.28
N LYS A 171 11.22 -18.84 0.73
CA LYS A 171 12.38 -19.58 0.24
C LYS A 171 12.22 -21.10 0.39
N SER A 172 11.40 -21.56 1.35
CA SER A 172 11.04 -22.98 1.49
C SER A 172 10.14 -23.50 0.36
N LEU A 173 9.43 -22.63 -0.35
CA LEU A 173 8.57 -22.94 -1.50
C LEU A 173 9.34 -22.97 -2.83
N ALA A 174 10.63 -22.62 -2.82
CA ALA A 174 11.40 -22.34 -4.02
C ALA A 174 11.85 -23.61 -4.77
N GLN A 175 10.88 -24.35 -5.28
CA GLN A 175 11.05 -25.61 -6.01
C GLN A 175 11.55 -25.39 -7.45
N SER A 176 11.29 -24.22 -8.04
CA SER A 176 11.72 -23.86 -9.40
C SER A 176 12.70 -22.69 -9.44
N LYS A 177 13.49 -22.58 -10.51
CA LYS A 177 14.47 -21.49 -10.71
C LYS A 177 13.78 -20.13 -10.79
N GLU A 178 12.58 -20.10 -11.34
CA GLU A 178 11.72 -18.92 -11.51
C GLU A 178 11.28 -18.39 -10.15
N ILE A 179 10.78 -19.26 -9.27
CA ILE A 179 10.37 -18.88 -7.90
C ILE A 179 11.59 -18.42 -7.09
N GLN A 180 12.74 -19.08 -7.24
CA GLN A 180 13.99 -18.64 -6.61
C GLN A 180 14.40 -17.23 -7.05
N ARG A 181 14.19 -16.88 -8.32
CA ARG A 181 14.47 -15.53 -8.83
C ARG A 181 13.53 -14.50 -8.22
N VAL A 182 12.22 -14.77 -8.21
CA VAL A 182 11.21 -13.91 -7.56
C VAL A 182 11.60 -13.65 -6.10
N SER A 183 11.96 -14.70 -5.35
CA SER A 183 12.37 -14.58 -3.94
C SER A 183 13.66 -13.78 -3.70
N LYS A 184 14.50 -13.61 -4.72
CA LYS A 184 15.76 -12.83 -4.65
C LYS A 184 15.53 -11.37 -5.00
N GLU A 185 14.70 -11.11 -6.00
CA GLU A 185 14.46 -9.77 -6.51
C GLU A 185 13.39 -9.04 -5.69
N VAL A 186 12.28 -9.69 -5.35
CA VAL A 186 11.19 -9.11 -4.55
C VAL A 186 11.45 -9.30 -3.06
N LYS A 187 11.23 -8.24 -2.28
CA LYS A 187 11.55 -8.22 -0.85
C LYS A 187 10.46 -7.51 -0.07
N MET A 188 9.98 -8.19 0.97
CA MET A 188 9.24 -7.54 2.05
C MET A 188 10.25 -7.00 3.06
N TYR A 189 10.03 -5.77 3.51
CA TYR A 189 10.88 -5.10 4.47
C TYR A 189 10.20 -5.13 5.84
N SER A 190 10.98 -5.32 6.89
CA SER A 190 10.54 -5.11 8.27
C SER A 190 10.98 -3.73 8.78
N GLU A 191 10.51 -3.33 9.95
CA GLU A 191 10.97 -2.09 10.58
C GLU A 191 12.49 -2.13 10.83
N GLU A 192 13.00 -3.29 11.26
CA GLU A 192 14.42 -3.51 11.55
C GLU A 192 15.33 -3.42 10.32
N ASP A 193 14.80 -3.69 9.13
CA ASP A 193 15.54 -3.57 7.86
C ASP A 193 15.79 -2.10 7.48
N VAL A 194 14.92 -1.20 7.93
CA VAL A 194 14.94 0.24 7.56
C VAL A 194 15.59 1.09 8.63
N ILE A 195 15.41 0.72 9.90
CA ILE A 195 15.99 1.42 11.04
C ILE A 195 17.52 1.31 10.99
N LEU A 196 18.20 2.46 11.08
CA LEU A 196 19.65 2.50 11.20
C LEU A 196 20.06 2.12 12.63
N ARG A 197 20.62 0.92 12.80
CA ARG A 197 21.05 0.39 14.11
C ARG A 197 22.09 1.29 14.78
N GLY A 198 21.90 1.56 16.08
CA GLY A 198 22.86 2.32 16.90
C GLY A 198 22.93 3.81 16.56
N ALA A 199 21.96 4.31 15.78
CA ALA A 199 21.83 5.70 15.42
C ALA A 199 20.87 6.41 16.38
N LYS A 200 21.09 7.71 16.63
CA LYS A 200 20.16 8.55 17.40
C LYS A 200 18.73 8.54 16.83
N SER A 201 18.61 8.33 15.52
CA SER A 201 17.33 8.21 14.83
C SER A 201 16.50 6.99 15.25
N GLU A 202 17.13 5.90 15.73
CA GLU A 202 16.41 4.75 16.27
C GLU A 202 15.62 5.11 17.54
N GLU A 203 16.26 5.82 18.47
CA GLU A 203 15.61 6.27 19.71
C GLU A 203 14.48 7.26 19.43
N LEU A 204 14.71 8.22 18.53
CA LEU A 204 13.69 9.17 18.09
C LEU A 204 12.51 8.44 17.43
N TYR A 205 12.77 7.39 16.65
CA TYR A 205 11.73 6.62 15.99
C TYR A 205 10.88 5.84 16.98
N LYS A 206 11.48 5.18 17.98
CA LYS A 206 10.73 4.44 19.01
C LYS A 206 9.74 5.38 19.73
N LYS A 207 10.20 6.55 20.15
CA LYS A 207 9.35 7.59 20.78
C LYS A 207 8.29 8.13 19.83
N LEU A 208 8.64 8.36 18.56
CA LEU A 208 7.69 8.80 17.53
C LEU A 208 6.58 7.75 17.35
N LYS A 209 6.93 6.48 17.23
CA LYS A 209 5.98 5.37 17.04
C LYS A 209 4.99 5.29 18.18
N GLU A 210 5.46 5.31 19.43
CA GLU A 210 4.60 5.33 20.61
C GLU A 210 3.62 6.51 20.56
N LYS A 211 4.11 7.73 20.29
CA LYS A 211 3.27 8.93 20.24
C LYS A 211 2.28 8.92 19.08
N VAL A 212 2.64 8.40 17.91
CA VAL A 212 1.73 8.28 16.75
C VAL A 212 0.63 7.26 17.04
N LEU A 213 0.95 6.13 17.68
CA LEU A 213 -0.04 5.12 18.04
C LEU A 213 -0.95 5.56 19.20
N LEU A 214 -0.54 6.56 19.99
CA LEU A 214 -1.43 7.22 20.96
C LEU A 214 -2.45 8.15 20.30
N ILE A 215 -2.17 8.68 19.10
CA ILE A 215 -3.15 9.46 18.32
C ILE A 215 -4.25 8.52 17.85
N ASP A 216 -3.86 7.39 17.26
CA ASP A 216 -4.77 6.36 16.79
C ASP A 216 -4.08 5.00 16.80
N SER A 217 -4.56 4.12 17.68
CA SER A 217 -4.03 2.77 17.86
C SER A 217 -4.26 1.86 16.66
N ASN A 218 -5.13 2.26 15.72
CA ASN A 218 -5.42 1.49 14.52
C ASN A 218 -4.45 1.78 13.37
N LEU A 219 -3.57 2.79 13.51
CA LEU A 219 -2.54 3.07 12.49
C LEU A 219 -1.56 1.91 12.38
N ILE A 220 -1.35 1.44 11.15
CA ILE A 220 -0.50 0.28 10.86
C ILE A 220 0.89 0.75 10.42
N PRO A 221 1.97 0.38 11.13
CA PRO A 221 3.33 0.56 10.65
C PRO A 221 3.56 -0.21 9.35
N HIS A 222 4.16 0.43 8.37
CA HIS A 222 4.48 -0.17 7.09
C HIS A 222 5.90 0.20 6.65
N ALA A 223 6.73 -0.82 6.48
CA ALA A 223 8.10 -0.68 6.02
C ALA A 223 8.24 -0.79 4.50
N THR A 224 9.02 0.11 3.91
CA THR A 224 9.45 0.07 2.51
C THR A 224 10.97 -0.08 2.47
N LYS A 225 11.57 -0.17 1.29
CA LYS A 225 13.03 -0.20 1.14
C LYS A 225 13.75 1.01 1.73
N LEU A 226 13.13 2.20 1.71
CA LEU A 226 13.82 3.46 2.00
C LEU A 226 13.26 4.21 3.21
N TYR A 227 12.02 3.95 3.60
CA TYR A 227 11.33 4.67 4.67
C TYR A 227 10.31 3.79 5.39
N LEU A 228 9.96 4.19 6.62
CA LEU A 228 8.81 3.65 7.36
C LEU A 228 7.63 4.59 7.24
N SER A 229 6.42 4.05 7.26
CA SER A 229 5.19 4.84 7.18
C SER A 229 4.16 4.34 8.17
N PHE A 230 3.18 5.18 8.50
CA PHE A 230 1.99 4.79 9.25
C PHE A 230 0.78 4.91 8.34
N ARG A 231 0.00 3.83 8.20
CA ARG A 231 -1.15 3.74 7.29
C ARG A 231 -2.46 3.68 8.06
N PHE A 232 -3.49 4.30 7.50
CA PHE A 232 -4.84 4.06 7.97
C PHE A 232 -5.33 2.68 7.52
N PRO A 233 -5.98 1.89 8.37
CA PRO A 233 -6.45 0.55 8.00
C PRO A 233 -7.69 0.58 7.09
N ASN A 234 -8.43 1.69 7.05
CA ASN A 234 -9.67 1.82 6.28
C ASN A 234 -9.44 2.12 4.79
N ASN A 235 -8.39 2.88 4.46
CA ASN A 235 -8.11 3.32 3.09
C ASN A 235 -6.64 3.13 2.68
N TRP A 236 -5.80 2.59 3.58
CA TRP A 236 -4.41 2.19 3.33
C TRP A 236 -3.49 3.31 2.89
N ARG A 237 -3.94 4.56 3.03
CA ARG A 237 -3.14 5.73 2.71
C ARG A 237 -2.15 5.98 3.86
N ASN A 238 -0.91 6.27 3.48
CA ASN A 238 0.12 6.68 4.43
C ASN A 238 -0.22 8.06 5.03
N LEU A 239 -0.26 8.18 6.34
CA LEU A 239 -0.33 9.45 7.08
C LEU A 239 1.00 10.21 6.99
N ILE A 240 2.09 9.53 7.35
CA ILE A 240 3.46 10.05 7.31
C ILE A 240 4.42 9.05 6.67
N ALA A 241 5.54 9.56 6.15
CA ALA A 241 6.70 8.75 5.76
C ALA A 241 7.95 9.25 6.51
N ILE A 242 8.73 8.33 7.06
CA ILE A 242 9.82 8.57 7.99
C ILE A 242 11.11 8.08 7.34
N TRP A 243 11.97 9.03 7.01
CA TRP A 243 13.26 8.78 6.39
C TRP A 243 14.37 8.88 7.43
N PHE A 244 15.16 7.81 7.56
CA PHE A 244 16.22 7.72 8.56
C PHE A 244 17.49 8.39 8.05
N ARG A 245 18.07 9.26 8.88
CA ARG A 245 19.45 9.77 8.76
C ARG A 245 20.20 9.41 10.04
N LYS A 246 21.54 9.50 10.01
CA LYS A 246 22.38 9.08 11.13
C LYS A 246 22.00 9.75 12.46
N GLU A 247 21.73 11.05 12.44
CA GLU A 247 21.47 11.84 13.66
C GLU A 247 20.04 12.39 13.77
N LYS A 248 19.21 12.18 12.75
CA LYS A 248 17.87 12.77 12.66
C LYS A 248 16.90 11.92 11.84
N LEU A 249 15.62 12.20 12.01
CA LEU A 249 14.54 11.76 11.13
C LEU A 249 14.13 12.91 10.21
N ILE A 250 13.76 12.59 8.99
CA ILE A 250 12.98 13.50 8.13
C ILE A 250 11.59 12.89 8.03
N ILE A 251 10.60 13.62 8.54
CA ILE A 251 9.20 13.19 8.52
C ILE A 251 8.49 13.93 7.41
N ASP A 252 8.10 13.20 6.37
CA ASP A 252 7.21 13.67 5.32
C ASP A 252 5.76 13.60 5.82
N LEU A 253 5.11 14.77 5.85
CA LEU A 253 3.70 14.99 6.09
C LEU A 253 2.97 14.87 4.74
N LEU A 254 2.29 13.75 4.52
CA LEU A 254 1.78 13.38 3.20
C LEU A 254 0.47 14.11 2.87
N ARG A 255 0.22 14.30 1.56
CA ARG A 255 -0.92 15.05 0.99
C ARG A 255 -1.11 16.45 1.61
N SER A 256 -0.02 17.11 1.96
CA SER A 256 -0.04 18.40 2.68
C SER A 256 0.91 19.44 2.06
N ARG A 257 0.61 20.72 2.29
CA ARG A 257 1.42 21.90 1.98
C ARG A 257 1.72 22.67 3.27
N PRO A 258 2.80 23.46 3.35
CA PRO A 258 3.13 24.20 4.58
C PRO A 258 2.01 25.10 5.09
N LYS A 259 1.21 25.68 4.18
CA LYS A 259 0.05 26.51 4.50
C LYS A 259 -1.09 25.77 5.21
N ASP A 260 -1.09 24.44 5.16
CA ASP A 260 -2.12 23.60 5.75
C ASP A 260 -1.86 23.41 7.27
N PHE A 261 -0.73 23.91 7.79
CA PHE A 261 -0.32 23.78 9.18
C PHE A 261 -0.25 25.13 9.90
N LYS A 262 -0.62 25.14 11.18
CA LYS A 262 -0.18 26.17 12.12
C LYS A 262 1.27 25.86 12.49
N ASP A 263 2.22 26.54 11.85
CA ASP A 263 3.67 26.31 11.99
C ASP A 263 4.38 27.56 12.55
N PRO A 264 4.24 27.88 13.85
CA PRO A 264 4.86 29.07 14.45
C PRO A 264 6.39 29.03 14.41
N GLU A 265 7.01 27.85 14.50
CA GLU A 265 8.47 27.69 14.41
C GLU A 265 8.99 27.75 12.97
N LYS A 266 8.10 27.83 11.96
CA LYS A 266 8.45 27.87 10.54
C LYS A 266 9.39 26.74 10.14
N LYS A 267 9.14 25.51 10.62
CA LYS A 267 9.98 24.33 10.34
C LYS A 267 9.45 23.48 9.20
N VAL A 268 8.20 23.64 8.79
CA VAL A 268 7.61 22.89 7.70
C VAL A 268 8.20 23.36 6.36
N ARG A 269 8.63 22.42 5.53
CA ARG A 269 9.22 22.69 4.22
C ARG A 269 8.43 21.96 3.14
N TYR A 270 8.11 22.65 2.04
CA TYR A 270 7.45 22.00 0.91
C TYR A 270 8.46 21.21 0.07
N ARG A 271 8.11 19.98 -0.31
CA ARG A 271 8.91 19.17 -1.24
C ARG A 271 8.53 19.55 -2.67
N LYS A 272 9.37 20.38 -3.31
CA LYS A 272 9.07 21.08 -4.58
C LYS A 272 8.59 20.15 -5.72
N ASP A 273 9.13 18.94 -5.84
CA ASP A 273 8.77 17.98 -6.89
C ASP A 273 7.80 16.88 -6.44
N SER A 274 7.13 17.07 -5.31
CA SER A 274 6.27 16.03 -4.73
C SER A 274 5.12 15.63 -5.65
N ILE A 275 4.46 16.59 -6.30
CA ILE A 275 3.38 16.31 -7.26
C ILE A 275 3.89 15.50 -8.44
N LYS A 276 5.05 15.88 -9.01
CA LYS A 276 5.63 15.17 -10.15
C LYS A 276 6.02 13.74 -9.78
N ASN A 277 6.68 13.56 -8.64
CA ASN A 277 7.30 12.27 -8.29
C ASN A 277 6.35 11.31 -7.57
N TYR A 278 5.37 11.83 -6.83
CA TYR A 278 4.51 11.04 -5.95
C TYR A 278 3.01 11.27 -6.18
N ASN A 279 2.64 12.13 -7.15
CA ASN A 279 1.25 12.50 -7.47
C ASN A 279 0.46 13.03 -6.24
N GLN A 280 1.16 13.68 -5.32
CA GLN A 280 0.59 14.28 -4.11
C GLN A 280 1.47 15.41 -3.60
N HIS A 281 0.89 16.39 -2.92
CA HIS A 281 1.64 17.41 -2.19
C HIS A 281 2.31 16.76 -0.97
N ILE A 282 3.58 17.09 -0.74
CA ILE A 282 4.30 16.62 0.46
C ILE A 282 5.00 17.79 1.11
N SER A 283 4.79 17.92 2.41
CA SER A 283 5.59 18.78 3.27
C SER A 283 6.49 17.92 4.15
N SER A 284 7.56 18.48 4.70
CA SER A 284 8.47 17.75 5.57
C SER A 284 8.94 18.58 6.75
N VAL A 285 9.29 17.89 7.83
CA VAL A 285 9.91 18.43 9.03
C VAL A 285 11.08 17.56 9.45
N GLU A 286 12.16 18.19 9.91
CA GLU A 286 13.33 17.49 10.43
C GLU A 286 13.25 17.36 11.95
N VAL A 287 13.65 16.20 12.47
CA VAL A 287 13.63 15.88 13.90
C VAL A 287 14.97 15.29 14.31
N GLY A 288 15.80 16.08 14.99
CA GLY A 288 17.09 15.64 15.54
C GLY A 288 17.12 15.62 17.08
N THR A 289 16.08 16.13 17.73
CA THR A 289 15.99 16.26 19.20
C THR A 289 14.57 15.94 19.69
N GLU A 290 14.43 15.71 21.00
CA GLU A 290 13.11 15.45 21.61
C GLU A 290 12.17 16.65 21.51
N LYS A 291 12.68 17.88 21.68
CA LYS A 291 11.89 19.10 21.49
C LYS A 291 11.33 19.21 20.06
N GLU A 292 12.15 18.87 19.07
CA GLU A 292 11.70 18.83 17.67
C GLU A 292 10.71 17.69 17.42
N LEU A 293 10.84 16.57 18.14
CA LEU A 293 9.89 15.47 18.07
C LEU A 293 8.52 15.91 18.61
N GLU A 294 8.47 16.60 19.74
CA GLU A 294 7.22 17.18 20.28
C GLU A 294 6.57 18.14 19.28
N TYR A 295 7.37 18.99 18.65
CA TYR A 295 6.88 19.89 17.62
C TYR A 295 6.36 19.14 16.38
N ALA A 296 7.06 18.10 15.93
CA ALA A 296 6.60 17.26 14.84
C ALA A 296 5.29 16.55 15.19
N MET A 297 5.10 16.11 16.44
CA MET A 297 3.83 15.51 16.88
C MET A 297 2.68 16.50 16.85
N TYR A 298 2.91 17.76 17.20
CA TYR A 298 1.91 18.83 17.05
C TYR A 298 1.46 18.99 15.58
N LEU A 299 2.38 18.88 14.62
CA LEU A 299 2.06 18.92 13.20
C LEU A 299 1.37 17.63 12.71
N ILE A 300 1.80 16.46 13.20
CA ILE A 300 1.20 15.17 12.86
C ILE A 300 -0.25 15.09 13.36
N GLN A 301 -0.56 15.62 14.55
CA GLN A 301 -1.93 15.70 15.04
C GLN A 301 -2.81 16.54 14.11
N GLN A 302 -2.34 17.72 13.69
CA GLN A 302 -3.06 18.56 12.73
C GLN A 302 -3.30 17.83 11.41
N LEU A 303 -2.32 17.07 10.93
CA LEU A 303 -2.45 16.27 9.71
C LEU A 303 -3.48 15.14 9.88
N TYR A 304 -3.44 14.43 11.00
CA TYR A 304 -4.39 13.37 11.32
C TYR A 304 -5.83 13.91 11.35
N ASP A 305 -6.04 15.04 12.04
CA ASP A 305 -7.35 15.68 12.15
C ASP A 305 -7.90 16.15 10.79
N GLN A 306 -7.03 16.45 9.83
CA GLN A 306 -7.42 16.75 8.45
C GLN A 306 -7.90 15.48 7.74
N PHE A 307 -7.15 14.38 7.82
CA PHE A 307 -7.52 13.13 7.15
C PHE A 307 -8.76 12.44 7.69
N VAL A 308 -9.01 12.52 8.99
CA VAL A 308 -10.22 11.90 9.58
C VAL A 308 -11.49 12.68 9.22
N LYS A 309 -11.36 13.95 8.83
CA LYS A 309 -12.49 14.79 8.39
C LYS A 309 -12.78 14.68 6.89
N GLU A 310 -11.85 14.15 6.08
CA GLU A 310 -12.02 13.87 4.64
C GLU A 310 -12.83 12.60 4.39
#